data_AF-A0A643F813-F1
#
_entry.id   AF-A0A643F813-F1
#
_cell.length_a   1.000
_cell.length_b   1.000
_cell.length_c   1.000
_cell.angle_alpha   90.00
_cell.angle_beta   90.00
_cell.angle_gamma   90.00
#
_symmetry.space_group_name_H-M   'P 1'
#
loop_
_entity.id
_entity.type
_entity.pdbx_description
1 polymer ?
#
loop_
_entity_poly.entity_id
_entity_poly.type
_entity_poly.pdbx_seq_one_letter_code
_entity_poly.pdbx_strand_id
1 'polypeptide(L)'
;MKYVDEFRDGALAQQIGARIRAEAQPGRDYRFMEFCGGHTHAIARYGVAELLPPHLRMIHGPGCPVCVLPIGRIDQAIGLALERGAIVCTYGDTMRVPASPWRAGPLPNARDPLGGPDAQRQVRGLQDSGLSMMKAKARGADIRMVYSAADALKIARQHPEREVVFFAIGFETTTPPTALVVKQAAQEGLKNFSVLCCHVLTPGAIAHILDAPEAQQWGDAVALDGFVGPAHVSIVIGSAPYEAFARDYRKPVVIAGFEPLDVMQAILMLVRQVNEGRAEVENEFTRAVSREGNHAAQAVVAEVLELRESFEWRGLGEVAYSALRLKPAYAAFDAEKRFGLNYRPVADHKQCECGAILRGVKRPTDCKLFGTVCTPDNPMGSCMVSSEGACAAHYAYGRFRDMAPPRSLPVAAPRGGSGSGPAEPDPRQSPELGTCGACSAPNQIPT
;
A
#
# COMPACT_ATOMS: atom_id res chain seq x y z
N MET A 1 -3.39 -19.45 17.66
CA MET A 1 -1.94 -19.45 17.90
C MET A 1 -1.72 -19.69 19.39
N LYS A 2 -0.88 -20.67 19.77
CA LYS A 2 -0.30 -20.67 21.14
C LYS A 2 0.51 -19.36 21.28
N TYR A 3 0.47 -18.71 22.44
CA TYR A 3 1.30 -17.54 22.83
C TYR A 3 0.84 -16.13 22.41
N VAL A 4 -0.35 -15.92 21.81
CA VAL A 4 -0.80 -14.57 21.40
C VAL A 4 -0.85 -13.58 22.57
N ASP A 5 -1.27 -14.03 23.75
CA ASP A 5 -1.40 -13.17 24.93
C ASP A 5 -0.02 -12.74 25.47
N GLU A 6 0.97 -13.62 25.42
CA GLU A 6 2.34 -13.32 25.87
C GLU A 6 3.03 -12.29 24.98
N PHE A 7 2.81 -12.35 23.66
CA PHE A 7 3.38 -11.40 22.69
C PHE A 7 2.59 -10.07 22.58
N ARG A 8 1.51 -9.92 23.35
CA ARG A 8 0.67 -8.70 23.43
C ARG A 8 0.61 -8.10 24.84
N ASP A 9 1.49 -8.54 25.74
CA ASP A 9 1.53 -8.05 27.11
C ASP A 9 1.93 -6.57 27.16
N GLY A 10 1.02 -5.73 27.68
CA GLY A 10 1.22 -4.28 27.77
C GLY A 10 2.30 -3.87 28.79
N ALA A 11 2.47 -4.62 29.88
CA ALA A 11 3.51 -4.33 30.87
C ALA A 11 4.89 -4.62 30.29
N LEU A 12 5.04 -5.74 29.57
CA LEU A 12 6.27 -6.07 28.86
C LEU A 12 6.56 -5.06 27.74
N ALA A 13 5.53 -4.58 27.02
CA ALA A 13 5.70 -3.53 26.02
C ALA A 13 6.26 -2.25 26.64
N GLN A 14 5.75 -1.82 27.79
CA GLN A 14 6.28 -0.66 28.51
C GLN A 14 7.74 -0.87 28.95
N GLN A 15 8.09 -2.06 29.41
CA GLN A 15 9.47 -2.40 29.79
C GLN A 15 10.42 -2.35 28.58
N ILE A 16 10.03 -2.91 27.43
CA ILE A 16 10.84 -2.83 26.20
C ILE A 16 10.96 -1.36 25.75
N GLY A 17 9.86 -0.59 25.78
CA GLY A 17 9.88 0.84 25.46
C GLY A 17 10.81 1.65 26.37
N ALA A 18 10.85 1.34 27.67
CA ALA A 18 11.80 1.94 28.61
C ALA A 18 13.26 1.57 28.28
N ARG A 19 13.52 0.32 27.87
CA ARG A 19 14.86 -0.11 27.43
C ARG A 19 15.29 0.59 26.14
N ILE A 20 14.39 0.72 25.16
CA ILE A 20 14.66 1.49 23.93
C ILE A 20 15.04 2.94 24.28
N ARG A 21 14.29 3.58 25.20
CA ARG A 21 14.60 4.93 25.68
C ARG A 21 15.96 5.03 26.38
N ALA A 22 16.35 4.02 27.14
CA ALA A 22 17.64 4.01 27.82
C ALA A 22 18.83 3.81 26.86
N GLU A 23 18.63 3.04 25.80
CA GLU A 23 19.67 2.74 24.79
C GLU A 23 19.78 3.84 23.73
N ALA A 24 18.69 4.55 23.42
CA ALA A 24 18.71 5.62 22.44
C ALA A 24 19.59 6.79 22.91
N GLN A 25 20.61 7.13 22.12
CA GLN A 25 21.61 8.15 22.46
C GLN A 25 21.03 9.56 22.29
N PRO A 26 21.20 10.45 23.29
CA PRO A 26 20.80 11.85 23.15
C PRO A 26 21.51 12.52 21.97
N GLY A 27 20.76 13.26 21.15
CA GLY A 27 21.30 14.00 20.00
C GLY A 27 21.52 13.17 18.73
N ARG A 28 21.20 11.86 18.75
CA ARG A 28 21.15 11.02 17.55
C ARG A 28 19.70 10.82 17.11
N ASP A 29 19.46 10.97 15.81
CA ASP A 29 18.21 10.52 15.20
C ASP A 29 18.37 9.07 14.72
N TYR A 30 17.33 8.26 14.92
CA TYR A 30 17.25 6.89 14.39
C TYR A 30 16.12 6.81 13.38
N ARG A 31 16.41 6.29 12.19
CA ARG A 31 15.43 6.17 11.09
C ARG A 31 15.39 4.72 10.60
N PHE A 32 14.43 3.97 11.12
CA PHE A 32 14.24 2.56 10.76
C PHE A 32 13.06 2.40 9.82
N MET A 33 13.24 1.65 8.74
CA MET A 33 12.17 1.34 7.81
C MET A 33 11.66 -0.09 8.04
N GLU A 34 10.35 -0.25 8.19
CA GLU A 34 9.72 -1.57 8.07
C GLU A 34 9.32 -1.81 6.61
N PHE A 35 9.45 -3.06 6.17
CA PHE A 35 9.09 -3.49 4.82
C PHE A 35 7.98 -4.54 4.87
N CYS A 36 6.93 -4.33 5.66
CA CYS A 36 5.82 -5.27 5.69
C CYS A 36 4.52 -4.60 6.14
N GLY A 37 3.48 -4.70 5.31
CA GLY A 37 2.15 -4.22 5.65
C GLY A 37 1.61 -4.69 7.01
N GLY A 38 1.96 -5.92 7.42
CA GLY A 38 1.64 -6.43 8.75
C GLY A 38 2.36 -5.68 9.88
N HIS A 39 3.62 -5.27 9.68
CA HIS A 39 4.34 -4.42 10.63
C HIS A 39 3.76 -3.00 10.65
N THR A 40 3.47 -2.41 9.47
CA THR A 40 2.73 -1.15 9.37
C THR A 40 1.46 -1.19 10.23
N HIS A 41 0.67 -2.26 10.07
CA HIS A 41 -0.58 -2.47 10.79
C HIS A 41 -0.34 -2.65 12.29
N ALA A 42 0.64 -3.46 12.70
CA ALA A 42 0.96 -3.68 14.11
C ALA A 42 1.40 -2.38 14.80
N ILE A 43 2.29 -1.62 14.17
CA ILE A 43 2.77 -0.33 14.69
C ILE A 43 1.60 0.64 14.89
N ALA A 44 0.70 0.73 13.90
CA ALA A 44 -0.45 1.63 13.97
C ALA A 44 -1.58 1.13 14.90
N ARG A 45 -1.80 -0.18 14.99
CA ARG A 45 -2.86 -0.75 15.83
C ARG A 45 -2.52 -0.65 17.31
N TYR A 46 -1.27 -0.92 17.67
CA TYR A 46 -0.87 -1.13 19.07
C TYR A 46 -0.14 0.05 19.71
N GLY A 47 -0.01 1.20 19.05
CA GLY A 47 0.66 2.34 19.69
C GLY A 47 2.16 2.22 19.77
N VAL A 48 2.78 1.30 19.01
CA VAL A 48 4.23 1.06 19.12
C VAL A 48 5.02 2.34 18.96
N ALA A 49 4.68 3.18 17.97
CA ALA A 49 5.36 4.46 17.74
C ALA A 49 5.27 5.45 18.92
N GLU A 50 4.20 5.40 19.73
CA GLU A 50 4.03 6.26 20.92
C GLU A 50 4.90 5.79 22.10
N LEU A 51 5.34 4.53 22.08
CA LEU A 51 6.24 3.98 23.08
C LEU A 51 7.72 4.25 22.77
N LEU A 52 8.04 4.80 21.60
CA LEU A 52 9.40 5.07 21.16
C LEU A 52 9.85 6.49 21.55
N PRO A 53 11.17 6.74 21.67
CA PRO A 53 11.71 8.09 21.82
C PRO A 53 11.34 8.99 20.62
N PRO A 54 11.15 10.32 20.80
CA PRO A 54 10.72 11.22 19.72
C PRO A 54 11.73 11.35 18.57
N HIS A 55 13.02 11.07 18.83
CA HIS A 55 14.09 11.07 17.82
C HIS A 55 14.28 9.70 17.14
N LEU A 56 13.45 8.70 17.47
CA LEU A 56 13.39 7.42 16.77
C LEU A 56 12.13 7.38 15.89
N ARG A 57 12.36 7.38 14.58
CA ARG A 57 11.32 7.38 13.57
C ARG A 57 11.20 6.03 12.90
N MET A 58 10.00 5.45 12.98
CA MET A 58 9.59 4.34 12.12
C MET A 58 9.08 4.86 10.78
N ILE A 59 9.58 4.28 9.69
CA ILE A 59 9.26 4.63 8.32
C ILE A 59 8.51 3.47 7.68
N HIS A 60 7.39 3.77 7.04
CA HIS A 60 6.58 2.80 6.34
C HIS A 60 7.09 2.63 4.90
N GLY A 61 7.82 1.55 4.67
CA GLY A 61 8.37 1.23 3.37
C GLY A 61 7.32 0.68 2.39
N PRO A 62 7.75 0.30 1.17
CA PRO A 62 6.90 -0.30 0.15
C PRO A 62 6.57 -1.78 0.41
N GLY A 63 6.24 -2.12 1.66
CA GLY A 63 5.94 -3.49 2.12
C GLY A 63 4.50 -3.96 1.88
N CYS A 64 3.71 -3.25 1.08
CA CYS A 64 2.33 -3.59 0.72
C CYS A 64 2.25 -3.81 -0.81
N PRO A 65 2.00 -5.04 -1.30
CA PRO A 65 2.10 -5.34 -2.74
C PRO A 65 1.01 -4.64 -3.56
N VAL A 66 -0.16 -4.41 -2.96
CA VAL A 66 -1.25 -3.63 -3.57
C VAL A 66 -0.87 -2.15 -3.69
N CYS A 67 -0.13 -1.64 -2.72
CA CYS A 67 0.24 -0.24 -2.63
C CYS A 67 1.24 0.14 -3.74
N VAL A 68 2.14 -0.79 -4.06
CA VAL A 68 3.18 -0.63 -5.08
C VAL A 68 2.75 -1.07 -6.48
N LEU A 69 1.52 -1.56 -6.64
CA LEU A 69 1.01 -2.03 -7.93
C LEU A 69 0.79 -0.84 -8.89
N PRO A 70 1.42 -0.82 -10.08
CA PRO A 70 1.26 0.27 -11.03
C PRO A 70 -0.16 0.35 -11.60
N ILE A 71 -0.62 1.58 -11.84
CA ILE A 71 -1.95 1.82 -12.42
C ILE A 71 -2.10 1.12 -13.78
N GLY A 72 -1.06 1.14 -14.62
CA GLY A 72 -1.09 0.47 -15.93
C GLY A 72 -1.33 -1.05 -15.86
N ARG A 73 -0.95 -1.71 -14.76
CA ARG A 73 -1.23 -3.15 -14.56
C ARG A 73 -2.70 -3.40 -14.18
N ILE A 74 -3.28 -2.49 -13.42
CA ILE A 74 -4.71 -2.51 -13.07
C ILE A 74 -5.54 -2.25 -14.32
N ASP A 75 -5.12 -1.31 -15.17
CA ASP A 75 -5.77 -1.03 -16.46
C ASP A 75 -5.73 -2.27 -17.38
N GLN A 76 -4.62 -3.00 -17.44
CA GLN A 76 -4.54 -4.28 -18.16
C GLN A 76 -5.53 -5.32 -17.64
N ALA A 77 -5.61 -5.48 -16.31
CA ALA A 77 -6.56 -6.41 -15.69
C ALA A 77 -8.03 -6.02 -15.97
N ILE A 78 -8.34 -4.72 -15.92
CA ILE A 78 -9.67 -4.20 -16.27
C ILE A 78 -9.97 -4.44 -17.76
N GLY A 79 -9.01 -4.18 -18.66
CA GLY A 79 -9.16 -4.39 -20.10
C GLY A 79 -9.39 -5.85 -20.48
N LEU A 80 -8.73 -6.79 -19.79
CA LEU A 80 -9.01 -8.22 -19.96
C LEU A 80 -10.49 -8.55 -19.69
N ALA A 81 -11.09 -7.96 -18.65
CA ALA A 81 -12.48 -8.21 -18.32
C ALA A 81 -13.45 -7.46 -19.27
N LEU A 82 -13.19 -6.18 -19.55
CA LEU A 82 -14.09 -5.34 -20.34
C LEU A 82 -13.98 -5.54 -21.85
N GLU A 83 -12.77 -5.73 -22.39
CA GLU A 83 -12.52 -5.77 -23.84
C GLU A 83 -12.35 -7.19 -24.38
N ARG A 84 -11.82 -8.09 -23.55
CA ARG A 84 -11.58 -9.49 -23.94
C ARG A 84 -12.65 -10.45 -23.41
N GLY A 85 -13.56 -9.96 -22.56
CA GLY A 85 -14.61 -10.78 -21.96
C GLY A 85 -14.09 -11.91 -21.06
N ALA A 86 -12.86 -11.79 -20.54
CA ALA A 86 -12.28 -12.78 -19.64
C ALA A 86 -12.92 -12.69 -18.25
N ILE A 87 -12.93 -13.80 -17.51
CA ILE A 87 -13.21 -13.81 -16.07
C ILE A 87 -11.91 -13.44 -15.37
N VAL A 88 -11.84 -12.25 -14.78
CA VAL A 88 -10.64 -11.79 -14.08
C VAL A 88 -10.79 -12.05 -12.58
N CYS A 89 -9.94 -12.93 -12.05
CA CYS A 89 -9.89 -13.27 -10.64
C CYS A 89 -8.85 -12.40 -9.94
N THR A 90 -9.20 -11.75 -8.84
CA THR A 90 -8.29 -10.86 -8.10
C THR A 90 -8.56 -10.88 -6.59
N TYR A 91 -7.60 -10.47 -5.77
CA TYR A 91 -7.79 -10.33 -4.33
C TYR A 91 -8.66 -9.12 -3.97
N GLY A 92 -9.34 -9.17 -2.83
CA GLY A 92 -10.35 -8.16 -2.45
C GLY A 92 -9.81 -6.75 -2.27
N ASP A 93 -8.58 -6.61 -1.78
CA ASP A 93 -7.88 -5.34 -1.59
C ASP A 93 -7.65 -4.59 -2.92
N THR A 94 -7.34 -5.30 -4.00
CA THR A 94 -7.15 -4.67 -5.33
C THR A 94 -8.42 -4.06 -5.91
N MET A 95 -9.59 -4.53 -5.48
CA MET A 95 -10.87 -4.17 -6.10
C MET A 95 -11.10 -2.66 -6.12
N ARG A 96 -10.59 -1.95 -5.11
CA ARG A 96 -10.79 -0.51 -4.93
C ARG A 96 -9.58 0.34 -5.34
N VAL A 97 -8.51 -0.27 -5.83
CA VAL A 97 -7.32 0.51 -6.20
C VAL A 97 -7.67 1.44 -7.37
N PRO A 98 -7.37 2.75 -7.24
CA PRO A 98 -7.62 3.70 -8.33
C PRO A 98 -6.85 3.30 -9.59
N ALA A 99 -7.59 3.25 -10.69
CA ALA A 99 -7.13 3.00 -12.05
C ALA A 99 -7.24 4.28 -12.90
N SER A 100 -6.77 4.26 -14.15
CA SER A 100 -6.90 5.43 -15.02
C SER A 100 -8.36 5.73 -15.38
N PRO A 101 -8.70 6.97 -15.78
CA PRO A 101 -9.99 7.25 -16.40
C PRO A 101 -10.16 6.40 -17.66
N TRP A 102 -11.12 5.48 -17.62
CA TRP A 102 -11.30 4.51 -18.69
C TRP A 102 -11.98 5.15 -19.91
N ARG A 103 -11.21 5.34 -20.97
CA ARG A 103 -11.72 5.74 -22.29
C ARG A 103 -12.11 4.48 -23.05
N ALA A 104 -13.33 3.99 -22.81
CA ALA A 104 -13.83 2.81 -23.51
C ALA A 104 -13.87 3.05 -25.03
N GLY A 105 -13.32 2.11 -25.81
CA GLY A 105 -13.96 1.72 -27.08
C GLY A 105 -15.30 1.01 -26.77
N PRO A 106 -16.20 0.85 -27.74
CA PRO A 106 -17.52 0.26 -27.49
C PRO A 106 -17.40 -1.11 -26.79
N LEU A 107 -18.11 -1.29 -25.68
CA LEU A 107 -18.12 -2.53 -24.90
C LEU A 107 -18.59 -3.71 -25.79
N PRO A 108 -17.81 -4.79 -25.92
CA PRO A 108 -18.30 -5.99 -26.58
C PRO A 108 -19.39 -6.62 -25.69
N ASN A 109 -20.62 -6.65 -26.21
CA ASN A 109 -21.82 -7.27 -25.64
C ASN A 109 -22.70 -6.44 -24.67
N ALA A 110 -22.85 -5.14 -24.91
CA ALA A 110 -24.07 -4.45 -24.47
C ALA A 110 -25.25 -4.83 -25.38
N ARG A 111 -25.81 -6.04 -25.21
CA ARG A 111 -27.15 -6.35 -25.74
C ARG A 111 -28.19 -5.76 -24.81
N ASP A 112 -28.36 -4.44 -24.88
CA ASP A 112 -29.59 -3.77 -24.47
C ASP A 112 -29.84 -2.54 -25.37
N PRO A 113 -30.85 -2.56 -26.26
CA PRO A 113 -31.20 -1.41 -27.08
C PRO A 113 -31.99 -0.31 -26.36
N LEU A 114 -32.23 -0.40 -25.05
CA LEU A 114 -33.15 0.50 -24.33
C LEU A 114 -32.49 1.64 -23.53
N GLY A 115 -31.36 2.18 -24.01
CA GLY A 115 -30.72 3.35 -23.38
C GLY A 115 -30.97 4.64 -24.17
N GLY A 116 -32.00 5.42 -23.79
CA GLY A 116 -32.26 6.75 -24.34
C GLY A 116 -31.12 7.77 -24.09
N PRO A 117 -31.24 9.02 -24.59
CA PRO A 117 -30.21 10.06 -24.51
C PRO A 117 -29.70 10.37 -23.09
N ASP A 118 -30.45 10.03 -22.04
CA ASP A 118 -30.02 10.14 -20.64
C ASP A 118 -28.97 9.11 -20.21
N ALA A 119 -28.97 7.90 -20.81
CA ALA A 119 -27.94 6.88 -20.55
C ALA A 119 -26.58 7.33 -21.12
N GLN A 120 -26.58 7.97 -22.29
CA GLN A 120 -25.39 8.59 -22.87
C GLN A 120 -24.89 9.81 -22.08
N ARG A 121 -25.80 10.52 -21.38
CA ARG A 121 -25.46 11.65 -20.51
C ARG A 121 -24.82 11.20 -19.19
N GLN A 122 -25.27 10.08 -18.61
CA GLN A 122 -24.60 9.44 -17.46
C GLN A 122 -23.20 8.90 -17.81
N VAL A 123 -23.02 8.34 -19.01
CA VAL A 123 -21.70 7.88 -19.49
C VAL A 123 -20.71 9.04 -19.64
N ARG A 124 -21.17 10.26 -19.97
CA ARG A 124 -20.32 11.48 -20.05
C ARG A 124 -19.94 12.08 -18.69
N GLY A 125 -20.84 12.08 -17.70
CA GLY A 125 -20.58 12.64 -16.36
C GLY A 125 -19.54 11.86 -15.53
N LEU A 126 -19.23 10.62 -15.92
CA LEU A 126 -18.28 9.72 -15.26
C LEU A 126 -16.89 9.70 -15.92
N GLN A 127 -16.66 10.50 -16.97
CA GLN A 127 -15.41 10.54 -17.72
C GLN A 127 -14.24 11.18 -16.95
N ASP A 128 -14.54 11.91 -15.87
CA ASP A 128 -13.56 12.62 -15.03
C ASP A 128 -13.26 11.95 -13.67
N SER A 129 -13.97 10.87 -13.31
CA SER A 129 -13.72 10.15 -12.06
C SER A 129 -12.96 8.84 -12.35
N GLY A 130 -11.77 8.65 -11.77
CA GLY A 130 -10.92 7.46 -12.01
C GLY A 130 -11.68 6.13 -11.85
N LEU A 131 -11.33 5.12 -12.66
CA LEU A 131 -11.92 3.78 -12.61
C LEU A 131 -11.34 2.99 -11.42
N SER A 132 -11.92 1.82 -11.14
CA SER A 132 -11.35 0.76 -10.31
C SER A 132 -11.91 -0.57 -10.78
N MET A 133 -11.34 -1.71 -10.35
CA MET A 133 -11.89 -3.02 -10.69
C MET A 133 -13.33 -3.20 -10.16
N MET A 134 -13.65 -2.61 -9.00
CA MET A 134 -15.02 -2.56 -8.46
C MET A 134 -15.96 -1.75 -9.35
N LYS A 135 -15.54 -0.58 -9.82
CA LYS A 135 -16.33 0.22 -10.77
C LYS A 135 -16.46 -0.47 -12.13
N ALA A 136 -15.43 -1.16 -12.60
CA ALA A 136 -15.47 -1.95 -13.83
C ALA A 136 -16.47 -3.12 -13.71
N LYS A 137 -16.46 -3.83 -12.58
CA LYS A 137 -17.46 -4.85 -12.26
C LYS A 137 -18.88 -4.29 -12.29
N ALA A 138 -19.12 -3.12 -11.70
CA ALA A 138 -20.41 -2.44 -11.74
C ALA A 138 -20.85 -2.04 -13.17
N ARG A 139 -19.90 -1.91 -14.11
CA ARG A 139 -20.14 -1.67 -15.54
C ARG A 139 -20.32 -2.95 -16.37
N GLY A 140 -20.40 -4.12 -15.72
CA GLY A 140 -20.65 -5.41 -16.39
C GLY A 140 -19.41 -6.27 -16.65
N ALA A 141 -18.22 -5.85 -16.20
CA ALA A 141 -17.02 -6.70 -16.26
C ALA A 141 -17.17 -7.93 -15.35
N ASP A 142 -16.81 -9.13 -15.83
CA ASP A 142 -16.76 -10.33 -14.98
C ASP A 142 -15.46 -10.37 -14.17
N ILE A 143 -15.43 -9.60 -13.08
CA ILE A 143 -14.33 -9.56 -12.12
C ILE A 143 -14.76 -10.26 -10.83
N ARG A 144 -14.02 -11.28 -10.42
CA ARG A 144 -14.35 -12.13 -9.26
C ARG A 144 -13.28 -12.00 -8.18
N MET A 145 -13.74 -11.72 -6.97
CA MET A 145 -12.87 -11.71 -5.80
C MET A 145 -12.53 -13.14 -5.40
N VAL A 146 -11.26 -13.42 -5.18
CA VAL A 146 -10.76 -14.72 -4.71
C VAL A 146 -9.94 -14.54 -3.43
N TYR A 147 -9.82 -15.61 -2.63
CA TYR A 147 -8.98 -15.62 -1.43
C TYR A 147 -7.63 -16.30 -1.68
N SER A 148 -7.54 -17.12 -2.73
CA SER A 148 -6.34 -17.86 -3.08
C SER A 148 -6.19 -18.01 -4.59
N ALA A 149 -4.96 -18.28 -5.04
CA ALA A 149 -4.69 -18.67 -6.42
C ALA A 149 -5.48 -19.95 -6.83
N ALA A 150 -5.71 -20.86 -5.88
CA ALA A 150 -6.46 -22.09 -6.10
C ALA A 150 -7.94 -21.84 -6.44
N ASP A 151 -8.54 -20.78 -5.90
CA ASP A 151 -9.91 -20.39 -6.26
C ASP A 151 -10.00 -19.95 -7.72
N ALA A 152 -9.00 -19.23 -8.23
CA ALA A 152 -8.96 -18.83 -9.63
C ALA A 152 -8.83 -20.05 -10.56
N LEU A 153 -7.99 -21.02 -10.19
CA LEU A 153 -7.87 -22.29 -10.92
C LEU A 153 -9.18 -23.08 -10.89
N LYS A 154 -9.87 -23.13 -9.75
CA LYS A 154 -11.19 -23.75 -9.61
C LYS A 154 -12.22 -23.09 -10.52
N ILE A 155 -12.23 -21.75 -10.60
CA ILE A 155 -13.11 -21.00 -11.51
C ILE A 155 -12.81 -21.37 -12.97
N ALA A 156 -11.54 -21.51 -13.36
CA ALA A 156 -11.16 -21.94 -14.71
C ALA A 156 -11.69 -23.34 -15.06
N ARG A 157 -11.66 -24.28 -14.12
CA ARG A 157 -12.26 -25.62 -14.31
C ARG A 157 -13.79 -25.57 -14.48
N GLN A 158 -14.45 -24.65 -13.79
CA GLN A 158 -15.91 -24.51 -13.80
C GLN A 158 -16.43 -23.80 -15.05
N HIS A 159 -15.56 -23.08 -15.77
CA HIS A 159 -15.91 -22.31 -16.96
C HIS A 159 -14.98 -22.64 -18.14
N PRO A 160 -14.97 -23.89 -18.64
CA PRO A 160 -14.07 -24.31 -19.73
C PRO A 160 -14.28 -23.53 -21.05
N GLU A 161 -15.45 -22.90 -21.22
CA GLU A 161 -15.84 -22.08 -22.36
C GLU A 161 -15.36 -20.62 -22.28
N ARG A 162 -14.78 -20.20 -21.15
CA ARG A 162 -14.34 -18.82 -20.90
C ARG A 162 -12.86 -18.78 -20.57
N GLU A 163 -12.17 -17.77 -21.07
CA GLU A 163 -10.84 -17.41 -20.58
C GLU A 163 -10.94 -16.93 -19.12
N VAL A 164 -10.10 -17.48 -18.26
CA VAL A 164 -9.99 -17.12 -16.84
C VAL A 164 -8.57 -16.63 -16.59
N VAL A 165 -8.45 -15.37 -16.16
CA VAL A 165 -7.17 -14.74 -15.86
C VAL A 165 -7.08 -14.51 -14.36
N PHE A 166 -6.06 -15.08 -13.72
CA PHE A 166 -5.71 -14.72 -12.35
C PHE A 166 -4.78 -13.51 -12.37
N PHE A 167 -5.23 -12.40 -11.78
CA PHE A 167 -4.39 -11.23 -11.56
C PHE A 167 -3.52 -11.47 -10.32
N ALA A 168 -2.35 -12.04 -10.54
CA ALA A 168 -1.44 -12.47 -9.49
C ALA A 168 -0.58 -11.30 -9.01
N ILE A 169 -0.88 -10.81 -7.83
CA ILE A 169 -0.10 -9.80 -7.13
C ILE A 169 0.49 -10.41 -5.86
N GLY A 170 1.54 -9.79 -5.35
CA GLY A 170 2.06 -10.09 -4.02
C GLY A 170 3.56 -10.32 -4.00
N PHE A 171 4.11 -10.33 -2.80
CA PHE A 171 5.50 -10.62 -2.53
C PHE A 171 5.80 -12.12 -2.56
N GLU A 172 6.99 -12.50 -2.12
CA GLU A 172 7.50 -13.86 -2.08
C GLU A 172 6.60 -14.84 -1.32
N THR A 173 5.72 -14.36 -0.43
CA THR A 173 4.71 -15.18 0.27
C THR A 173 3.63 -15.72 -0.66
N THR A 174 3.36 -15.03 -1.76
CA THR A 174 2.28 -15.34 -2.70
C THR A 174 2.77 -15.96 -4.00
N THR A 175 4.08 -15.96 -4.25
CA THR A 175 4.66 -16.55 -5.47
C THR A 175 4.57 -18.08 -5.50
N PRO A 176 4.77 -18.83 -4.39
CA PRO A 176 4.64 -20.29 -4.42
C PRO A 176 3.23 -20.79 -4.76
N PRO A 177 2.13 -20.30 -4.16
CA PRO A 177 0.80 -20.76 -4.54
C PRO A 177 0.45 -20.43 -5.99
N THR A 178 0.89 -19.29 -6.53
CA THR A 178 0.74 -18.98 -7.96
C THR A 178 1.51 -19.97 -8.83
N ALA A 179 2.76 -20.27 -8.51
CA ALA A 179 3.56 -21.25 -9.24
C ALA A 179 2.91 -22.65 -9.22
N LEU A 180 2.38 -23.06 -8.06
CA LEU A 180 1.66 -24.34 -7.90
C LEU A 180 0.43 -24.43 -8.81
N VAL A 181 -0.42 -23.39 -8.87
CA VAL A 181 -1.62 -23.45 -9.72
C VAL A 181 -1.30 -23.42 -11.20
N VAL A 182 -0.22 -22.74 -11.63
CA VAL A 182 0.26 -22.81 -13.01
C VAL A 182 0.75 -24.22 -13.35
N LYS A 183 1.53 -24.85 -12.46
CA LYS A 183 1.99 -26.23 -12.64
C LYS A 183 0.82 -27.21 -12.70
N GLN A 184 -0.16 -27.04 -11.82
CA GLN A 184 -1.36 -27.87 -11.80
C GLN A 184 -2.20 -27.68 -13.08
N ALA A 185 -2.39 -26.45 -13.55
CA ALA A 185 -3.08 -26.16 -14.81
C ALA A 185 -2.36 -26.81 -16.01
N ALA A 186 -1.02 -26.81 -16.01
CA ALA A 186 -0.21 -27.49 -17.03
C ALA A 186 -0.39 -29.02 -17.01
N GLN A 187 -0.38 -29.63 -15.82
CA GLN A 187 -0.60 -31.07 -15.65
C GLN A 187 -2.02 -31.50 -16.08
N GLU A 188 -3.01 -30.64 -15.85
CA GLU A 188 -4.40 -30.88 -16.22
C GLU A 188 -4.70 -30.52 -17.69
N GLY A 189 -3.75 -29.91 -18.40
CA GLY A 189 -3.98 -29.42 -19.76
C GLY A 189 -5.04 -28.31 -19.85
N LEU A 190 -5.20 -27.51 -18.80
CA LEU A 190 -6.25 -26.51 -18.66
C LEU A 190 -5.96 -25.26 -19.49
N LYS A 191 -6.38 -25.27 -20.76
CA LYS A 191 -6.01 -24.25 -21.75
C LYS A 191 -6.61 -22.87 -21.48
N ASN A 192 -7.74 -22.77 -20.78
CA ASN A 192 -8.43 -21.50 -20.55
C ASN A 192 -7.94 -20.72 -19.31
N PHE A 193 -6.94 -21.23 -18.59
CA PHE A 193 -6.35 -20.53 -17.45
C PHE A 193 -5.09 -19.76 -17.85
N SER A 194 -4.93 -18.54 -17.35
CA SER A 194 -3.70 -17.77 -17.47
C SER A 194 -3.49 -16.84 -16.27
N VAL A 195 -2.27 -16.34 -16.10
CA VAL A 195 -1.85 -15.50 -14.99
C VAL A 195 -1.30 -14.18 -15.54
N LEU A 196 -1.87 -13.06 -15.10
CA LEU A 196 -1.24 -11.75 -15.22
C LEU A 196 -0.30 -11.58 -14.03
N CYS A 197 0.98 -11.92 -14.21
CA CYS A 197 1.96 -11.99 -13.14
C CYS A 197 2.55 -10.62 -12.82
N CYS A 198 2.18 -10.09 -11.65
CA CYS A 198 2.66 -8.85 -11.04
C CYS A 198 3.27 -9.13 -9.65
N HIS A 199 3.90 -10.30 -9.50
CA HIS A 199 4.66 -10.62 -8.30
C HIS A 199 5.94 -9.81 -8.23
N VAL A 200 6.18 -9.25 -7.06
CA VAL A 200 7.28 -8.34 -6.74
C VAL A 200 8.16 -8.92 -5.64
N LEU A 201 9.39 -8.42 -5.51
CA LEU A 201 10.42 -8.96 -4.63
C LEU A 201 10.91 -7.90 -3.63
N THR A 202 10.90 -8.28 -2.36
CA THR A 202 11.27 -7.42 -1.25
C THR A 202 12.76 -7.02 -1.30
N PRO A 203 13.73 -7.94 -1.47
CA PRO A 203 15.14 -7.56 -1.57
C PRO A 203 15.41 -6.61 -2.75
N GLY A 204 14.75 -6.79 -3.89
CA GLY A 204 14.93 -5.92 -5.06
C GLY A 204 14.52 -4.47 -4.79
N ALA A 205 13.41 -4.26 -4.08
CA ALA A 205 12.98 -2.93 -3.68
C ALA A 205 13.83 -2.32 -2.56
N ILE A 206 14.29 -3.12 -1.59
CA ILE A 206 15.24 -2.64 -0.57
C ILE A 206 16.55 -2.19 -1.24
N ALA A 207 17.11 -3.01 -2.14
CA ALA A 207 18.30 -2.66 -2.91
C ALA A 207 18.10 -1.34 -3.66
N HIS A 208 16.96 -1.17 -4.33
CA HIS A 208 16.67 0.07 -5.04
C HIS A 208 16.57 1.30 -4.13
N ILE A 209 15.95 1.19 -2.95
CA ILE A 209 15.90 2.29 -1.98
C ILE A 209 17.31 2.67 -1.50
N LEU A 210 18.20 1.69 -1.36
CA LEU A 210 19.57 1.89 -0.92
C LEU A 210 20.49 2.38 -2.05
N ASP A 211 20.25 1.93 -3.28
CA ASP A 211 21.00 2.30 -4.49
C ASP A 211 20.59 3.66 -5.04
N ALA A 212 19.34 4.08 -4.81
CA ALA A 212 18.76 5.29 -5.38
C ALA A 212 19.72 6.48 -5.20
N PRO A 213 20.40 6.92 -6.29
CA PRO A 213 21.24 8.13 -6.27
C PRO A 213 20.40 9.39 -6.04
N GLU A 214 19.08 9.22 -5.97
CA GLU A 214 18.05 10.22 -5.67
C GLU A 214 18.23 10.89 -4.30
N ALA A 215 19.06 10.31 -3.42
CA ALA A 215 19.60 10.99 -2.24
C ALA A 215 20.43 12.24 -2.55
N GLN A 216 21.02 12.34 -3.74
CA GLN A 216 21.73 13.53 -4.21
C GLN A 216 20.94 14.39 -5.19
N GLN A 217 19.98 13.82 -5.95
CA GLN A 217 19.22 14.59 -6.95
C GLN A 217 17.93 15.24 -6.42
N TRP A 218 17.31 14.71 -5.37
CA TRP A 218 16.01 15.19 -4.86
C TRP A 218 16.09 15.89 -3.50
N GLY A 219 17.28 16.15 -2.96
CA GLY A 219 17.49 16.90 -1.71
C GLY A 219 16.90 16.30 -0.43
N ASP A 220 16.12 15.22 -0.52
CA ASP A 220 15.19 14.76 0.51
C ASP A 220 15.25 13.24 0.80
N ALA A 221 16.21 12.47 0.27
CA ALA A 221 16.24 11.05 0.61
C ALA A 221 16.56 10.86 2.10
N VAL A 222 15.73 10.04 2.73
CA VAL A 222 15.88 9.74 4.14
C VAL A 222 17.10 8.84 4.33
N ALA A 223 18.10 9.33 5.06
CA ALA A 223 19.19 8.49 5.54
C ALA A 223 18.63 7.42 6.50
N LEU A 224 18.52 6.18 6.03
CA LEU A 224 18.05 5.04 6.84
C LEU A 224 19.18 4.49 7.70
N ASP A 225 18.90 4.17 8.96
CA ASP A 225 19.83 3.53 9.89
C ASP A 225 19.70 2.01 9.91
N GLY A 226 18.60 1.44 9.40
CA GLY A 226 18.37 0.00 9.36
C GLY A 226 16.94 -0.37 9.00
N PHE A 227 16.67 -1.67 8.96
CA PHE A 227 15.36 -2.21 8.56
C PHE A 227 14.78 -3.19 9.57
N VAL A 228 13.47 -3.08 9.80
CA VAL A 228 12.68 -4.19 10.33
C VAL A 228 12.30 -5.07 9.15
N GLY A 229 12.96 -6.24 9.06
CA GLY A 229 12.81 -7.18 7.96
C GLY A 229 11.47 -7.91 8.01
N PRO A 230 10.85 -8.20 6.85
CA PRO A 230 9.50 -8.74 6.78
C PRO A 230 9.41 -10.17 7.32
N ALA A 231 8.41 -10.46 8.15
CA ALA A 231 8.26 -11.78 8.76
C ALA A 231 7.98 -12.89 7.74
N HIS A 232 6.79 -12.89 7.12
CA HIS A 232 6.35 -13.99 6.28
C HIS A 232 7.17 -14.15 4.99
N VAL A 233 7.66 -13.05 4.41
CA VAL A 233 8.59 -13.11 3.27
C VAL A 233 9.83 -13.91 3.65
N SER A 234 10.39 -13.64 4.83
CA SER A 234 11.57 -14.35 5.34
C SER A 234 11.32 -15.81 5.69
N ILE A 235 10.07 -16.23 5.94
CA ILE A 235 9.75 -17.67 6.02
C ILE A 235 10.00 -18.35 4.66
N VAL A 236 9.72 -17.65 3.56
CA VAL A 236 9.92 -18.19 2.20
C VAL A 236 11.38 -18.11 1.79
N ILE A 237 12.00 -16.93 1.87
CA ILE A 237 13.34 -16.70 1.30
C ILE A 237 14.50 -16.85 2.30
N GLY A 238 14.18 -16.98 3.59
CA GLY A 238 15.18 -17.02 4.66
C GLY A 238 15.72 -15.64 5.02
N SER A 239 16.68 -15.62 5.95
CA SER A 239 17.40 -14.39 6.32
C SER A 239 18.59 -14.08 5.41
N ALA A 240 19.15 -15.09 4.74
CA ALA A 240 20.36 -14.95 3.94
C ALA A 240 20.29 -13.85 2.84
N PRO A 241 19.16 -13.65 2.13
CA PRO A 241 19.07 -12.60 1.10
C PRO A 241 19.29 -11.17 1.63
N TYR A 242 19.08 -10.92 2.92
CA TYR A 242 19.29 -9.60 3.52
C TYR A 242 20.75 -9.33 3.92
N GLU A 243 21.61 -10.36 3.94
CA GLU A 243 23.01 -10.23 4.39
C GLU A 243 23.81 -9.26 3.51
N ALA A 244 23.45 -9.13 2.23
CA ALA A 244 24.05 -8.15 1.34
C ALA A 244 23.80 -6.71 1.80
N PHE A 245 22.64 -6.40 2.39
CA PHE A 245 22.34 -5.04 2.88
C PHE A 245 23.22 -4.66 4.08
N ALA A 246 23.41 -5.61 4.99
CA ALA A 246 24.29 -5.45 6.15
C ALA A 246 25.76 -5.31 5.72
N ARG A 247 26.23 -6.16 4.80
CA ARG A 247 27.62 -6.20 4.34
C ARG A 247 27.98 -5.02 3.44
N ASP A 248 27.17 -4.78 2.41
CA ASP A 248 27.54 -3.89 1.29
C ASP A 248 27.11 -2.44 1.55
N TYR A 249 25.97 -2.24 2.23
CA TYR A 249 25.41 -0.91 2.52
C TYR A 249 25.55 -0.49 3.98
N ARG A 250 26.09 -1.37 4.83
CA ARG A 250 26.22 -1.15 6.28
C ARG A 250 24.87 -0.83 6.93
N LYS A 251 23.79 -1.49 6.46
CA LYS A 251 22.44 -1.33 6.99
C LYS A 251 22.00 -2.61 7.71
N PRO A 252 21.90 -2.60 9.06
CA PRO A 252 21.40 -3.75 9.80
C PRO A 252 19.95 -4.05 9.43
N VAL A 253 19.61 -5.34 9.47
CA VAL A 253 18.26 -5.83 9.24
C VAL A 253 17.88 -6.76 10.38
N VAL A 254 16.77 -6.49 11.06
CA VAL A 254 16.24 -7.39 12.09
C VAL A 254 14.89 -7.94 11.64
N ILE A 255 14.83 -9.24 11.35
CA ILE A 255 13.60 -9.90 10.92
C ILE A 255 12.70 -10.10 12.12
N ALA A 256 11.48 -9.56 12.07
CA ALA A 256 10.57 -9.52 13.21
C ALA A 256 9.23 -10.17 12.87
N GLY A 257 8.60 -10.80 13.87
CA GLY A 257 7.20 -11.23 13.81
C GLY A 257 6.20 -10.05 13.73
N PHE A 258 4.90 -10.33 13.76
CA PHE A 258 3.84 -9.31 13.60
C PHE A 258 3.24 -8.82 14.91
N GLU A 259 3.59 -9.44 16.03
CA GLU A 259 3.06 -9.03 17.32
C GLU A 259 3.81 -7.78 17.80
N PRO A 260 3.17 -6.90 18.59
CA PRO A 260 3.78 -5.63 18.97
C PRO A 260 5.11 -5.82 19.70
N LEU A 261 5.24 -6.86 20.53
CA LEU A 261 6.49 -7.17 21.22
C LEU A 261 7.60 -7.65 20.28
N ASP A 262 7.27 -8.39 19.20
CA ASP A 262 8.25 -8.77 18.17
C ASP A 262 8.87 -7.50 17.55
N VAL A 263 8.01 -6.57 17.13
CA VAL A 263 8.42 -5.32 16.49
C VAL A 263 9.23 -4.45 17.44
N MET A 264 8.80 -4.30 18.70
CA MET A 264 9.53 -3.53 19.70
C MET A 264 10.90 -4.14 20.01
N GLN A 265 10.99 -5.47 20.12
CA GLN A 265 12.25 -6.17 20.36
C GLN A 265 13.20 -5.99 19.16
N ALA A 266 12.71 -6.06 17.93
CA ALA A 266 13.50 -5.80 16.74
C ALA A 266 14.03 -4.35 16.67
N ILE A 267 13.21 -3.37 17.05
CA ILE A 267 13.64 -1.97 17.16
C ILE A 267 14.76 -1.82 18.20
N LEU A 268 14.62 -2.45 19.37
CA LEU A 268 15.67 -2.43 20.40
C LEU A 268 16.99 -3.03 19.89
N MET A 269 16.92 -4.14 19.15
CA MET A 269 18.10 -4.77 18.53
C MET A 269 18.76 -3.86 17.51
N LEU A 270 17.97 -3.18 16.65
CA LEU A 270 18.47 -2.20 15.70
C LEU A 270 19.15 -1.01 16.39
N VAL A 271 18.55 -0.44 17.44
CA VAL A 271 19.16 0.66 18.21
C VAL A 271 20.53 0.26 18.74
N ARG A 272 20.66 -0.95 19.30
CA ARG A 272 21.93 -1.48 19.82
C ARG A 272 22.97 -1.64 18.73
N GLN A 273 22.61 -2.28 17.62
CA GLN A 273 23.54 -2.44 16.49
C GLN A 273 24.04 -1.08 15.99
N VAL A 274 23.14 -0.10 15.81
CA VAL A 274 23.49 1.25 15.36
C VAL A 274 24.43 1.95 16.35
N ASN A 275 24.17 1.84 17.65
CA ASN A 275 25.02 2.42 18.69
C ASN A 275 26.41 1.78 18.74
N GLU A 276 26.48 0.47 18.55
CA GLU A 276 27.71 -0.31 18.55
C GLU A 276 28.48 -0.20 17.21
N GLY A 277 27.91 0.46 16.21
CA GLY A 277 28.48 0.50 14.86
C GLY A 277 28.48 -0.87 14.16
N ARG A 278 27.63 -1.81 14.58
CA ARG A 278 27.43 -3.11 13.93
C ARG A 278 26.39 -2.99 12.81
N ALA A 279 26.53 -3.82 11.80
CA ALA A 279 25.55 -3.97 10.73
C ALA A 279 25.48 -5.46 10.37
N GLU A 280 24.51 -6.15 10.95
CA GLU A 280 24.29 -7.58 10.80
C GLU A 280 22.81 -7.85 10.51
N VAL A 281 22.53 -9.06 10.00
CA VAL A 281 21.17 -9.57 9.91
C VAL A 281 20.91 -10.38 11.17
N GLU A 282 19.99 -9.91 12.01
CA GLU A 282 19.52 -10.67 13.17
C GLU A 282 18.09 -11.17 12.93
N ASN A 283 17.78 -12.31 13.55
CA ASN A 283 16.47 -12.94 13.44
C ASN A 283 15.79 -12.91 14.80
N GLU A 284 14.87 -11.97 14.99
CA GLU A 284 14.00 -11.93 16.18
C GLU A 284 12.91 -13.03 16.03
N PHE A 285 12.44 -13.27 14.81
CA PHE A 285 11.39 -14.23 14.49
C PHE A 285 11.88 -15.70 14.37
N THR A 286 12.78 -16.11 15.25
CA THR A 286 13.43 -17.45 15.27
C THR A 286 12.45 -18.62 15.31
N ARG A 287 11.24 -18.40 15.84
CA ARG A 287 10.18 -19.41 15.89
C ARG A 287 9.61 -19.81 14.53
N ALA A 288 9.90 -19.07 13.47
CA ALA A 288 9.35 -19.33 12.14
C ALA A 288 10.37 -19.16 10.99
N VAL A 289 11.42 -18.37 11.17
CA VAL A 289 12.38 -18.04 10.10
C VAL A 289 13.69 -18.80 10.32
N SER A 290 14.14 -19.52 9.30
CA SER A 290 15.50 -20.06 9.19
C SER A 290 16.37 -19.16 8.29
N ARG A 291 17.67 -19.43 8.24
CA ARG A 291 18.58 -18.68 7.38
C ARG A 291 18.31 -18.94 5.90
N GLU A 292 17.99 -20.18 5.55
CA GLU A 292 17.79 -20.66 4.18
C GLU A 292 16.35 -20.48 3.69
N GLY A 293 15.38 -20.32 4.59
CA GLY A 293 13.96 -20.24 4.28
C GLY A 293 13.35 -21.58 3.89
N ASN A 294 12.29 -21.53 3.08
CA ASN A 294 11.53 -22.70 2.66
C ASN A 294 11.98 -23.18 1.28
N HIS A 295 12.87 -24.17 1.25
CA HIS A 295 13.40 -24.75 0.01
C HIS A 295 12.33 -25.32 -0.92
N ALA A 296 11.26 -25.93 -0.39
CA ALA A 296 10.20 -26.48 -1.23
C ALA A 296 9.42 -25.37 -1.96
N ALA A 297 9.14 -24.27 -1.26
CA ALA A 297 8.50 -23.09 -1.83
C ALA A 297 9.41 -22.40 -2.87
N GLN A 298 10.70 -22.26 -2.56
CA GLN A 298 11.69 -21.70 -3.48
C GLN A 298 11.84 -22.55 -4.74
N ALA A 299 11.86 -23.89 -4.61
CA ALA A 299 12.01 -24.81 -5.72
C ALA A 299 10.84 -24.70 -6.72
N VAL A 300 9.60 -24.64 -6.23
CA VAL A 300 8.43 -24.49 -7.13
C VAL A 300 8.40 -23.13 -7.82
N VAL A 301 8.80 -22.06 -7.12
CA VAL A 301 8.94 -20.73 -7.72
C VAL A 301 10.02 -20.77 -8.80
N ALA A 302 11.18 -21.33 -8.51
CA ALA A 302 12.30 -21.45 -9.45
C ALA A 302 11.97 -22.35 -10.65
N GLU A 303 11.07 -23.31 -10.52
CA GLU A 303 10.61 -24.15 -11.64
C GLU A 303 9.75 -23.33 -12.63
N VAL A 304 8.84 -22.49 -12.13
CA VAL A 304 7.77 -21.87 -12.93
C VAL A 304 8.05 -20.41 -13.29
N LEU A 305 8.69 -19.67 -12.40
CA LEU A 305 8.90 -18.23 -12.47
C LEU A 305 10.39 -17.89 -12.65
N GLU A 306 10.66 -16.74 -13.26
CA GLU A 306 11.99 -16.16 -13.40
C GLU A 306 11.96 -14.66 -13.17
N LEU A 307 13.12 -14.06 -12.88
CA LEU A 307 13.25 -12.62 -12.71
C LEU A 307 12.89 -11.86 -13.99
N ARG A 308 12.18 -10.75 -13.82
CA ARG A 308 12.07 -9.70 -14.84
C ARG A 308 13.27 -8.78 -14.73
N GLU A 309 13.79 -8.32 -15.87
CA GLU A 309 14.89 -7.35 -15.88
C GLU A 309 14.48 -6.03 -15.25
N SER A 310 13.25 -5.57 -15.48
CA SER A 310 12.68 -4.36 -14.86
C SER A 310 11.18 -4.52 -14.63
N PHE A 311 10.68 -3.78 -13.66
CA PHE A 311 9.25 -3.65 -13.37
C PHE A 311 8.97 -2.30 -12.72
N GLU A 312 7.91 -1.61 -13.16
CA GLU A 312 7.46 -0.39 -12.50
C GLU A 312 6.88 -0.72 -11.11
N TRP A 313 7.30 0.04 -10.10
CA TRP A 313 6.72 0.07 -8.77
C TRP A 313 6.06 1.43 -8.57
N ARG A 314 4.79 1.43 -8.20
CA ARG A 314 4.07 2.65 -7.87
C ARG A 314 4.77 3.37 -6.72
N GLY A 315 5.21 4.60 -6.98
CA GLY A 315 5.92 5.43 -6.02
C GLY A 315 7.45 5.25 -5.98
N LEU A 316 8.00 4.23 -6.63
CA LEU A 316 9.44 3.97 -6.75
C LEU A 316 9.95 4.07 -8.20
N GLY A 317 9.08 4.02 -9.21
CA GLY A 317 9.49 4.04 -10.61
C GLY A 317 9.94 2.67 -11.10
N GLU A 318 10.78 2.62 -12.14
CA GLU A 318 11.30 1.36 -12.68
C GLU A 318 12.37 0.78 -11.76
N VAL A 319 12.16 -0.46 -11.32
CA VAL A 319 13.04 -1.16 -10.39
C VAL A 319 13.57 -2.43 -11.03
N ALA A 320 14.90 -2.48 -11.24
CA ALA A 320 15.56 -3.61 -11.86
C ALA A 320 15.47 -4.89 -10.99
N TYR A 321 15.29 -6.04 -11.64
CA TYR A 321 15.31 -7.38 -11.00
C TYR A 321 14.42 -7.52 -9.75
N SER A 322 13.31 -6.80 -9.73
CA SER A 322 12.43 -6.66 -8.56
C SER A 322 11.10 -7.36 -8.69
N ALA A 323 10.89 -8.12 -9.77
CA ALA A 323 9.63 -8.78 -10.06
C ALA A 323 9.84 -10.10 -10.78
N LEU A 324 8.79 -10.92 -10.83
CA LEU A 324 8.79 -12.22 -11.49
C LEU A 324 7.89 -12.25 -12.72
N ARG A 325 8.23 -13.11 -13.67
CA ARG A 325 7.39 -13.50 -14.81
C ARG A 325 7.38 -15.02 -14.95
N LEU A 326 6.43 -15.55 -15.72
CA LEU A 326 6.42 -16.97 -16.06
C LEU A 326 7.58 -17.29 -17.01
N LYS A 327 8.26 -18.41 -16.76
CA LYS A 327 9.30 -18.92 -17.65
C LYS A 327 8.75 -19.27 -19.04
N PRO A 328 9.59 -19.29 -20.08
CA PRO A 328 9.18 -19.69 -21.43
C PRO A 328 8.45 -21.04 -21.50
N ALA A 329 8.85 -22.02 -20.68
CA ALA A 329 8.21 -23.33 -20.59
C ALA A 329 6.72 -23.26 -20.18
N TYR A 330 6.31 -22.21 -19.47
CA TYR A 330 4.94 -21.95 -19.04
C TYR A 330 4.28 -20.79 -19.80
N ALA A 331 4.82 -20.39 -20.97
CA ALA A 331 4.33 -19.25 -21.74
C ALA A 331 2.86 -19.37 -22.16
N ALA A 332 2.33 -20.61 -22.28
CA ALA A 332 0.93 -20.84 -22.55
C ALA A 332 0.01 -20.27 -21.45
N PHE A 333 0.48 -20.15 -20.21
CA PHE A 333 -0.27 -19.63 -19.06
C PHE A 333 0.01 -18.16 -18.76
N ASP A 334 0.85 -17.49 -19.56
CA ASP A 334 1.18 -16.08 -19.37
C ASP A 334 0.13 -15.20 -20.06
N ALA A 335 -0.64 -14.45 -19.28
CA ALA A 335 -1.69 -13.58 -19.81
C ALA A 335 -1.12 -12.43 -20.67
N GLU A 336 0.08 -11.93 -20.38
CA GLU A 336 0.70 -10.89 -21.21
C GLU A 336 0.95 -11.40 -22.62
N LYS A 337 1.49 -12.62 -22.74
CA LYS A 337 1.74 -13.27 -24.04
C LYS A 337 0.46 -13.69 -24.74
N ARG A 338 -0.48 -14.31 -24.01
CA ARG A 338 -1.73 -14.81 -24.57
C ARG A 338 -2.59 -13.70 -25.18
N PHE A 339 -2.68 -12.56 -24.51
CA PHE A 339 -3.54 -11.46 -24.92
C PHE A 339 -2.80 -10.30 -25.60
N GLY A 340 -1.48 -10.43 -25.81
CA GLY A 340 -0.64 -9.39 -26.42
C GLY A 340 -0.67 -8.07 -25.62
N LEU A 341 -0.58 -8.16 -24.30
CA LEU A 341 -0.71 -7.01 -23.41
C LEU A 341 0.58 -6.17 -23.45
N ASN A 342 0.46 -4.95 -23.95
CA ASN A 342 1.56 -3.98 -23.93
C ASN A 342 1.44 -3.09 -22.70
N TYR A 343 2.49 -3.04 -21.89
CA TYR A 343 2.50 -2.18 -20.71
C TYR A 343 2.60 -0.70 -21.09
N ARG A 344 1.85 0.15 -20.39
CA ARG A 344 1.92 1.60 -20.50
C ARG A 344 2.00 2.19 -19.09
N PRO A 345 3.07 2.93 -18.76
CA PRO A 345 3.17 3.67 -17.51
C PRO A 345 2.02 4.66 -17.38
N VAL A 346 1.44 4.73 -16.18
CA VAL A 346 0.38 5.70 -15.87
C VAL A 346 0.72 6.38 -14.56
N ALA A 347 0.86 7.71 -14.64
CA ALA A 347 1.20 8.52 -13.48
C ALA A 347 0.09 8.48 -12.42
N ASP A 348 0.52 8.55 -11.16
CA ASP A 348 -0.35 8.75 -10.01
C ASP A 348 -1.15 10.05 -10.09
N HIS A 349 -2.23 10.12 -9.29
CA HIS A 349 -2.95 11.36 -9.10
C HIS A 349 -1.99 12.46 -8.62
N LYS A 350 -1.92 13.59 -9.34
CA LYS A 350 -0.87 14.62 -9.15
C LYS A 350 -0.72 15.16 -7.72
N GLN A 351 -1.82 15.17 -6.96
CA GLN A 351 -1.84 15.64 -5.57
C GLN A 351 -1.62 14.52 -4.54
N CYS A 352 -1.55 13.27 -4.98
CA CYS A 352 -1.32 12.13 -4.11
C CYS A 352 0.17 12.00 -3.80
N GLU A 353 0.50 11.83 -2.52
CA GLU A 353 1.89 11.76 -2.06
C GLU A 353 2.29 10.34 -1.62
N CYS A 354 1.58 9.31 -2.07
CA CYS A 354 1.87 7.91 -1.72
C CYS A 354 3.33 7.54 -2.00
N GLY A 355 3.89 7.93 -3.14
CA GLY A 355 5.30 7.65 -3.45
C GLY A 355 6.30 8.33 -2.51
N ALA A 356 6.01 9.54 -2.02
CA ALA A 356 6.85 10.18 -1.00
C ALA A 356 6.70 9.51 0.37
N ILE A 357 5.52 8.99 0.67
CA ILE A 357 5.25 8.24 1.92
C ILE A 357 5.97 6.89 1.91
N LEU A 358 5.87 6.12 0.83
CA LEU A 358 6.51 4.80 0.69
C LEU A 358 8.05 4.88 0.68
N ARG A 359 8.62 6.02 0.27
CA ARG A 359 10.06 6.31 0.35
C ARG A 359 10.48 6.91 1.70
N GLY A 360 9.54 7.14 2.61
CA GLY A 360 9.78 7.73 3.92
C GLY A 360 10.01 9.24 3.95
N VAL A 361 10.02 9.91 2.79
CA VAL A 361 10.18 11.37 2.69
C VAL A 361 9.07 12.10 3.43
N LYS A 362 7.84 11.58 3.36
CA LYS A 362 6.66 12.14 4.04
C LYS A 362 5.98 11.12 4.95
N ARG A 363 5.25 11.60 5.95
CA ARG A 363 4.27 10.80 6.70
C ARG A 363 2.89 10.96 6.05
N PRO A 364 1.96 10.01 6.26
CA PRO A 364 0.58 10.17 5.81
C PRO A 364 -0.04 11.50 6.26
N THR A 365 0.27 11.93 7.48
CA THR A 365 -0.19 13.19 8.07
C THR A 365 0.37 14.45 7.40
N ASP A 366 1.47 14.33 6.65
CA ASP A 366 2.05 15.45 5.90
C ASP A 366 1.32 15.64 4.53
N CYS A 367 0.51 14.67 4.10
CA CYS A 367 -0.23 14.73 2.85
C CYS A 367 -1.53 15.52 2.99
N LYS A 368 -1.70 16.57 2.17
CA LYS A 368 -2.87 17.46 2.22
C LYS A 368 -4.21 16.77 1.90
N LEU A 369 -4.18 15.67 1.16
CA LEU A 369 -5.38 14.90 0.84
C LEU A 369 -5.79 13.95 1.97
N PHE A 370 -4.87 13.61 2.87
CA PHE A 370 -5.07 12.55 3.86
C PHE A 370 -6.18 12.92 4.84
N GLY A 371 -7.15 12.01 4.98
CA GLY A 371 -8.27 12.15 5.92
C GLY A 371 -9.30 13.22 5.56
N THR A 372 -9.10 13.94 4.46
CA THR A 372 -10.03 14.94 3.91
C THR A 372 -10.68 14.39 2.64
N VAL A 373 -10.05 14.60 1.49
CA VAL A 373 -10.51 14.08 0.20
C VAL A 373 -10.16 12.61 0.03
N CYS A 374 -8.98 12.19 0.51
CA CYS A 374 -8.52 10.82 0.47
C CYS A 374 -8.92 10.10 1.77
N THR A 375 -9.90 9.21 1.67
CA THR A 375 -10.41 8.38 2.77
C THR A 375 -10.54 6.93 2.29
N PRO A 376 -10.77 5.94 3.19
CA PRO A 376 -11.01 4.56 2.76
C PRO A 376 -12.20 4.40 1.80
N ASP A 377 -13.21 5.27 1.92
CA ASP A 377 -14.38 5.28 1.05
C ASP A 377 -14.12 6.01 -0.28
N ASN A 378 -13.23 7.00 -0.28
CA ASN A 378 -12.78 7.72 -1.47
C ASN A 378 -11.24 7.73 -1.56
N PRO A 379 -10.60 6.60 -1.90
CA PRO A 379 -9.16 6.52 -1.94
C PRO A 379 -8.61 7.24 -3.18
N MET A 380 -7.79 8.27 -2.98
CA MET A 380 -7.09 8.96 -4.07
C MET A 380 -5.80 8.27 -4.49
N GLY A 381 -5.26 7.39 -3.64
CA GLY A 381 -4.04 6.63 -3.88
C GLY A 381 -4.10 5.25 -3.23
N SER A 382 -3.25 4.35 -3.69
CA SER A 382 -3.23 2.94 -3.28
C SER A 382 -2.96 2.74 -1.78
N CYS A 383 -2.15 3.60 -1.14
CA CYS A 383 -1.85 3.47 0.30
C CYS A 383 -3.08 3.68 1.21
N MET A 384 -4.18 4.22 0.70
CA MET A 384 -5.45 4.36 1.44
C MET A 384 -6.40 3.18 1.22
N VAL A 385 -6.08 2.29 0.27
CA VAL A 385 -6.98 1.21 -0.17
C VAL A 385 -6.79 -0.06 0.65
N SER A 386 -5.54 -0.51 0.76
CA SER A 386 -5.18 -1.73 1.46
C SER A 386 -5.12 -1.49 2.95
N SER A 387 -5.60 -2.44 3.76
CA SER A 387 -5.42 -2.42 5.23
C SER A 387 -3.96 -2.47 5.67
N GLU A 388 -3.08 -2.89 4.76
CA GLU A 388 -1.62 -2.91 4.91
C GLU A 388 -0.96 -1.60 4.45
N GLY A 389 -1.72 -0.67 3.86
CA GLY A 389 -1.21 0.60 3.38
C GLY A 389 -0.95 1.58 4.52
N ALA A 390 0.16 2.31 4.45
CA ALA A 390 0.57 3.29 5.46
C ALA A 390 -0.52 4.33 5.78
N CYS A 391 -1.21 4.84 4.77
CA CYS A 391 -2.29 5.82 4.96
C CYS A 391 -3.52 5.16 5.60
N ALA A 392 -3.98 4.03 5.07
CA ALA A 392 -5.14 3.32 5.61
C ALA A 392 -4.93 2.93 7.08
N ALA A 393 -3.73 2.45 7.43
CA ALA A 393 -3.37 2.10 8.80
C ALA A 393 -3.43 3.32 9.73
N HIS A 394 -2.84 4.46 9.32
CA HIS A 394 -2.94 5.70 10.10
C HIS A 394 -4.39 6.19 10.26
N TYR A 395 -5.20 6.05 9.21
CA TYR A 395 -6.59 6.49 9.21
C TYR A 395 -7.47 5.60 10.11
N ALA A 396 -7.34 4.28 10.01
CA ALA A 396 -8.18 3.33 10.75
C ALA A 396 -8.05 3.48 12.27
N TYR A 397 -6.86 3.83 12.77
CA TYR A 397 -6.59 3.95 14.20
C TYR A 397 -6.66 5.37 14.75
N GLY A 398 -7.22 6.32 13.97
CA GLY A 398 -7.53 7.66 14.47
C GLY A 398 -6.31 8.51 14.85
N ARG A 399 -5.09 8.08 14.49
CA ARG A 399 -3.79 8.72 14.83
C ARG A 399 -3.55 10.09 14.15
N PHE A 400 -4.61 10.72 13.68
CA PHE A 400 -4.64 12.02 13.04
C PHE A 400 -5.70 12.95 13.61
N ARG A 401 -6.56 12.45 14.51
CA ARG A 401 -7.71 13.19 15.05
C ARG A 401 -7.32 14.31 16.01
N ASP A 402 -6.10 14.28 16.55
CA ASP A 402 -5.56 15.33 17.43
C ASP A 402 -4.76 16.41 16.67
N MET A 403 -4.66 16.31 15.35
CA MET A 403 -4.00 17.35 14.55
C MET A 403 -4.97 18.50 14.29
N ALA A 404 -4.59 19.70 14.72
CA ALA A 404 -5.32 20.92 14.41
C ALA A 404 -5.56 21.00 12.88
N PRO A 405 -6.77 21.37 12.44
CA PRO A 405 -7.06 21.52 11.01
C PRO A 405 -6.04 22.50 10.40
N PRO A 406 -5.57 22.25 9.17
CA PRO A 406 -4.64 23.17 8.52
C PRO A 406 -5.26 24.56 8.51
N ARG A 407 -4.56 25.54 9.10
CA ARG A 407 -4.97 26.95 9.04
C ARG A 407 -5.28 27.28 7.59
N SER A 408 -6.52 27.67 7.33
CA SER A 408 -6.89 28.24 6.04
C SER A 408 -5.91 29.38 5.75
N LEU A 409 -5.17 29.25 4.65
CA LEU A 409 -4.41 30.38 4.13
C LEU A 409 -5.43 31.50 3.89
N PRO A 410 -5.21 32.72 4.40
CA PRO A 410 -6.13 33.82 4.11
C PRO A 410 -6.20 33.98 2.60
N VAL A 411 -7.41 33.84 2.07
CA VAL A 411 -7.71 34.14 0.67
C VAL A 411 -7.26 35.58 0.45
N ALA A 412 -6.25 35.77 -0.40
CA ALA A 412 -5.81 37.10 -0.77
C ALA A 412 -7.01 37.85 -1.35
N ALA A 413 -7.40 38.93 -0.69
CA ALA A 413 -8.48 39.79 -1.16
C ALA A 413 -8.19 40.22 -2.60
N PRO A 414 -9.19 40.21 -3.50
CA PRO A 414 -8.98 40.66 -4.87
C PRO A 414 -8.54 42.12 -4.84
N ARG A 415 -7.40 42.41 -5.48
CA ARG A 415 -6.89 43.78 -5.63
C ARG A 415 -7.96 44.61 -6.32
N GLY A 416 -8.43 45.66 -5.63
CA GLY A 416 -9.48 46.55 -6.11
C GLY A 416 -9.12 47.16 -7.47
N GLY A 417 -9.92 46.81 -8.48
CA GLY A 417 -10.01 47.58 -9.71
C GLY A 417 -10.94 48.76 -9.48
N SER A 418 -10.40 49.96 -9.65
CA SER A 418 -11.15 51.22 -9.69
C SER A 418 -12.21 51.21 -10.79
N GLY A 419 -13.48 51.29 -10.41
CA GLY A 419 -14.60 51.44 -11.34
C GLY A 419 -15.81 52.03 -10.61
N SER A 420 -16.28 53.17 -11.11
CA SER A 420 -17.14 54.15 -10.47
C SER A 420 -18.65 53.96 -10.72
N GLY A 421 -19.44 53.87 -9.63
CA GLY A 421 -20.86 54.31 -9.47
C GLY A 421 -22.00 53.50 -10.15
N PRO A 422 -23.30 53.75 -9.81
CA PRO A 422 -23.90 54.10 -8.51
C PRO A 422 -25.08 53.17 -8.05
N ALA A 423 -25.27 53.16 -6.71
CA ALA A 423 -26.44 52.91 -5.84
C ALA A 423 -27.71 52.10 -6.25
N GLU A 424 -27.93 50.98 -5.51
CA GLU A 424 -29.11 50.54 -4.69
C GLU A 424 -30.57 50.53 -5.24
N PRO A 425 -31.49 49.65 -4.75
CA PRO A 425 -31.71 49.34 -3.32
C PRO A 425 -31.92 47.87 -2.90
N ASP A 426 -31.53 47.60 -1.65
CA ASP A 426 -31.84 46.43 -0.83
C ASP A 426 -33.16 46.65 -0.06
N PRO A 427 -34.18 45.77 -0.19
CA PRO A 427 -35.37 45.83 0.64
C PRO A 427 -35.31 44.78 1.75
N ARG A 428 -35.18 45.30 2.98
CA ARG A 428 -35.71 44.80 4.26
C ARG A 428 -34.66 44.35 5.29
N GLN A 429 -34.17 45.38 5.97
CA GLN A 429 -33.90 45.43 7.42
C GLN A 429 -34.83 44.52 8.25
N SER A 430 -34.20 43.69 9.10
CA SER A 430 -34.19 43.72 10.60
C SER A 430 -35.47 44.18 11.33
N PRO A 431 -35.77 43.73 12.57
CA PRO A 431 -34.90 43.85 13.76
C PRO A 431 -34.92 42.62 14.70
N GLU A 432 -33.82 42.27 15.39
CA GLU A 432 -33.18 42.90 16.55
C GLU A 432 -33.95 42.87 17.88
N LEU A 433 -33.13 42.81 18.94
CA LEU A 433 -33.25 43.37 20.31
C LEU A 433 -33.23 42.28 21.38
N GLY A 434 -32.37 42.30 22.41
CA GLY A 434 -31.43 43.28 22.95
C GLY A 434 -31.17 42.85 24.42
N THR A 435 -29.92 42.74 24.89
CA THR A 435 -29.26 43.62 25.90
C THR A 435 -30.10 43.89 27.18
N CYS A 436 -29.61 44.02 28.42
CA CYS A 436 -28.35 43.99 29.17
C CYS A 436 -28.80 44.10 30.66
N GLY A 437 -28.24 43.42 31.66
CA GLY A 437 -27.23 44.06 32.51
C GLY A 437 -27.38 43.70 34.01
N ALA A 438 -26.22 43.40 34.61
CA ALA A 438 -25.74 43.56 36.00
C ALA A 438 -26.70 43.47 37.22
N CYS A 439 -26.34 42.63 38.22
CA CYS A 439 -25.79 43.07 39.52
C CYS A 439 -25.75 41.94 40.59
N SER A 440 -24.62 41.89 41.32
CA SER A 440 -24.47 41.59 42.77
C SER A 440 -24.71 40.18 43.33
N ALA A 441 -23.65 39.61 43.92
CA ALA A 441 -23.66 38.51 44.91
C ALA A 441 -24.07 39.03 46.33
N PRO A 442 -24.06 38.27 47.45
CA PRO A 442 -23.83 36.82 47.68
C PRO A 442 -24.81 36.15 48.71
N ASN A 443 -24.55 34.87 49.00
CA ASN A 443 -24.67 34.17 50.30
C ASN A 443 -25.99 33.50 50.79
N GLN A 444 -25.77 32.25 51.22
CA GLN A 444 -26.30 31.55 52.42
C GLN A 444 -27.71 30.91 52.43
N ILE A 445 -27.65 29.57 52.56
CA ILE A 445 -28.58 28.59 53.16
C ILE A 445 -28.69 28.84 54.70
N PRO A 446 -29.60 28.28 55.55
CA PRO A 446 -30.98 27.73 55.43
C PRO A 446 -31.98 28.34 56.48
N THR A 447 -33.26 27.93 56.43
CA THR A 447 -33.98 27.31 57.57
C THR A 447 -35.10 26.41 57.07
#